data_AF-A0A259GUX6-F1
#
_entry.id   AF-A0A259GUX6-F1
#
_cell.length_a   1.000
_cell.length_b   1.000
_cell.length_c   1.000
_cell.angle_alpha   90.00
_cell.angle_beta   90.00
_cell.angle_gamma   90.00
#
_symmetry.space_group_name_H-M   'P 1'
#
loop_
_entity.id
_entity.type
_entity.pdbx_description
1 polymer ?
#
loop_
_entity_poly.entity_id
_entity_poly.type
_entity_poly.pdbx_seq_one_letter_code
_entity_poly.pdbx_strand_id
1 'polypeptide(L)'
;MADNMKMRAQLKGDYVEVKVLMSHPMETGRRKDDFNNVLPAHFVQLLTASLNGKQVLESQWGTGISKNPYLTFRLKGAKVGDI
;
A
#
# COMPACT_ATOMS: atom_id res chain seq x y z
N MET A 1 7.05 -0.39 14.63
CA MET A 1 8.22 0.14 13.91
C MET A 1 7.90 0.07 12.43
N ALA A 2 7.68 1.22 11.81
CA ALA A 2 7.06 1.41 10.51
C ALA A 2 8.04 1.18 9.33
N ASP A 3 8.91 0.17 9.43
CA ASP A 3 10.02 -0.08 8.51
C ASP A 3 9.65 -0.92 7.27
N ASN A 4 8.37 -1.25 7.11
CA ASN A 4 7.93 -2.18 6.08
C ASN A 4 7.31 -1.51 4.85
N MET A 5 7.50 -0.21 4.61
CA MET A 5 6.96 0.46 3.42
C MET A 5 8.04 1.27 2.69
N LYS A 6 8.26 0.95 1.41
CA LYS A 6 9.15 1.69 0.50
C LYS A 6 8.29 2.49 -0.47
N MET A 7 8.40 3.81 -0.42
CA MET A 7 7.72 4.73 -1.32
C MET A 7 8.73 5.43 -2.24
N ARG A 8 8.38 5.59 -3.51
CA ARG A 8 9.14 6.38 -4.48
C ARG A 8 8.17 7.20 -5.32
N ALA A 9 8.31 8.52 -5.26
CA ALA A 9 7.63 9.46 -6.14
C ALA A 9 8.60 9.93 -7.24
N GLN A 10 8.15 9.94 -8.49
CA GLN A 10 8.92 10.46 -9.62
C GLN A 10 8.05 11.36 -10.48
N LEU A 11 8.52 12.58 -10.74
CA LEU A 11 7.90 13.46 -11.71
C LEU A 11 8.16 12.92 -13.13
N LYS A 12 7.09 12.71 -13.89
CA LYS A 12 7.07 12.17 -15.25
C LYS A 12 6.28 13.15 -16.13
N GLY A 13 6.97 14.17 -16.65
CA GLY A 13 6.34 15.23 -17.42
C GLY A 13 5.29 15.96 -16.59
N ASP A 14 4.01 15.75 -16.93
CA ASP A 14 2.87 16.48 -16.35
C ASP A 14 2.23 15.80 -15.12
N TYR A 15 2.76 14.65 -14.68
CA TYR A 15 2.24 13.92 -13.52
C TYR A 15 3.37 13.35 -12.66
N VAL A 16 3.07 13.11 -11.39
CA VAL A 16 3.94 12.39 -10.46
C VAL A 16 3.46 10.94 -10.40
N GLU A 17 4.36 10.00 -10.71
CA GLU A 17 4.16 8.58 -10.50
C GLU A 17 4.64 8.20 -9.11
N VAL A 18 3.72 7.69 -8.29
CA VAL A 18 4.02 7.24 -6.93
C VAL A 18 3.94 5.73 -6.89
N LYS A 19 5.02 5.11 -6.43
CA LYS A 19 5.19 3.67 -6.28
C LYS A 19 5.36 3.35 -4.81
N VAL A 20 4.53 2.47 -4.29
CA VAL A 20 4.56 2.03 -2.89
C VAL A 20 4.71 0.52 -2.88
N LEU A 21 5.74 0.02 -2.22
CA LEU A 21 5.94 -1.38 -1.93
C LEU A 21 5.86 -1.58 -0.42
N MET A 22 4.93 -2.40 0.03
CA MET A 22 4.79 -2.75 1.44
C MET A 22 5.26 -4.17 1.67
N SER A 23 6.18 -4.38 2.60
CA SER A 23 6.55 -5.69 3.14
C SER A 23 5.47 -6.15 4.13
N HIS A 24 4.37 -6.68 3.59
CA HIS A 24 3.24 -7.17 4.38
C HIS A 24 2.86 -8.61 3.99
N PRO A 25 2.59 -9.51 4.95
CA PRO A 25 2.25 -10.91 4.66
C PRO A 25 0.95 -11.08 3.88
N MET A 26 -0.03 -10.18 4.07
CA MET A 26 -1.38 -10.26 3.48
C MET A 26 -2.03 -11.62 3.72
N GLU A 27 -2.03 -12.07 4.98
CA GLU A 27 -2.63 -13.33 5.39
C GLU A 27 -4.15 -13.26 5.21
N THR A 28 -4.69 -14.20 4.46
CA THR A 28 -6.09 -14.16 4.00
C THR A 28 -7.08 -14.72 5.01
N GLY A 29 -6.58 -15.35 6.07
CA GLY A 29 -7.42 -16.08 7.02
C GLY A 29 -7.79 -17.49 6.54
N ARG A 30 -7.23 -17.96 5.41
CA ARG A 30 -7.56 -19.26 4.80
C ARG A 30 -6.43 -20.28 4.90
N ARG A 31 -5.20 -19.84 5.16
CA ARG A 31 -4.05 -20.72 5.31
C ARG A 31 -4.13 -21.46 6.64
N LYS A 32 -3.66 -22.71 6.65
CA LYS A 32 -3.47 -23.49 7.86
C LYS A 32 -1.99 -23.63 8.20
N ASP A 33 -1.69 -23.73 9.48
CA ASP A 33 -0.37 -24.10 9.97
C ASP A 33 -0.16 -25.63 9.92
N ASP A 34 1.02 -26.08 10.31
CA ASP A 34 1.39 -27.51 10.33
C ASP A 34 0.58 -28.30 11.38
N PHE A 35 -0.04 -27.61 12.33
CA PHE A 35 -0.95 -28.17 13.33
C PHE A 35 -2.42 -28.12 12.89
N ASN A 36 -2.68 -27.82 11.61
CA ASN A 36 -4.01 -27.73 10.99
C ASN A 36 -4.91 -26.62 11.57
N ASN A 37 -4.35 -25.66 12.30
CA ASN A 37 -5.06 -24.47 12.79
C ASN A 37 -5.16 -23.43 11.68
N VAL A 38 -6.28 -22.72 11.60
CA VAL A 38 -6.47 -21.62 10.66
C VAL A 38 -5.71 -20.40 11.17
N LEU A 39 -4.85 -19.83 10.33
CA LEU A 39 -4.18 -18.57 10.65
C LEU A 39 -5.19 -17.42 10.57
N PRO A 40 -5.19 -16.48 11.53
CA PRO A 40 -6.09 -15.34 11.50
C PRO A 40 -5.77 -14.43 10.31
N ALA A 41 -6.82 -13.82 9.75
CA ALA A 41 -6.67 -12.85 8.67
C ALA A 41 -5.86 -11.64 9.14
N HIS A 42 -4.80 -11.32 8.40
CA HIS A 42 -3.92 -10.20 8.66
C HIS A 42 -3.50 -9.59 7.32
N PHE A 43 -4.32 -8.67 6.82
CA PHE A 43 -4.14 -7.96 5.57
C PHE A 43 -4.41 -6.47 5.76
N VAL A 44 -3.84 -5.65 4.89
CA VAL A 44 -4.09 -4.20 4.86
C VAL A 44 -5.54 -3.99 4.40
N GLN A 45 -6.35 -3.29 5.19
CA GLN A 45 -7.76 -3.03 4.89
C GLN A 45 -7.98 -1.66 4.26
N LEU A 46 -7.28 -0.63 4.77
CA LEU A 46 -7.40 0.74 4.30
C LEU A 46 -6.01 1.29 4.04
N LEU A 47 -5.82 1.81 2.84
CA LEU A 47 -4.65 2.59 2.46
C LEU A 47 -5.12 3.98 2.06
N THR A 48 -4.62 4.99 2.76
CA THR A 48 -4.81 6.39 2.42
C THR A 48 -3.49 7.01 1.99
N ALA A 49 -3.54 7.85 0.96
CA ALA A 49 -2.44 8.73 0.61
C ALA A 49 -2.94 10.17 0.68
N SER A 50 -2.13 11.01 1.31
CA SER A 50 -2.37 12.44 1.44
C SER A 50 -1.26 13.22 0.75
N LEU A 51 -1.61 14.39 0.23
CA LEU A 51 -0.68 15.36 -0.32
C LEU A 51 -0.96 16.70 0.36
N ASN A 52 0.02 17.24 1.07
CA ASN A 52 -0.07 18.47 1.86
C ASN A 52 -1.28 18.45 2.81
N GLY A 53 -1.51 17.31 3.46
CA GLY A 53 -2.63 17.10 4.39
C GLY A 53 -3.99 16.86 3.73
N LYS A 54 -4.11 16.93 2.40
CA LYS A 54 -5.33 16.61 1.67
C LYS A 54 -5.30 15.17 1.19
N GLN A 55 -6.31 14.37 1.53
CA GLN A 55 -6.44 13.01 1.02
C GLN A 55 -6.57 13.04 -0.51
N VAL A 56 -5.65 12.35 -1.20
CA VAL A 56 -5.61 12.23 -2.66
C VAL A 56 -5.93 10.83 -3.15
N LEU A 57 -5.80 9.83 -2.28
CA LEU A 57 -6.18 8.46 -2.59
C LEU A 57 -6.72 7.77 -1.34
N GLU A 58 -7.79 7.02 -1.53
CA GLU A 58 -8.28 6.03 -0.58
C GLU A 58 -8.45 4.72 -1.33
N SER A 59 -7.91 3.64 -0.76
CA SER A 59 -8.04 2.32 -1.32
C SER A 59 -8.41 1.34 -0.23
N GLN A 60 -9.54 0.67 -0.42
CA GLN A 60 -10.01 -0.39 0.46
C GLN A 60 -9.57 -1.72 -0.13
N TRP A 61 -8.79 -2.47 0.62
CA TRP A 61 -8.17 -3.71 0.18
C TRP A 61 -8.81 -4.89 0.89
N GLY A 62 -8.95 -5.98 0.14
CA GLY A 62 -9.43 -7.26 0.65
C GLY A 62 -8.34 -8.33 0.65
N THR A 63 -8.73 -9.54 0.98
CA THR A 63 -7.87 -10.74 0.97
C THR A 63 -7.40 -11.17 -0.43
N GLY A 64 -7.88 -10.51 -1.49
CA GLY A 64 -7.44 -10.76 -2.87
C GLY A 64 -6.08 -10.12 -3.21
N ILE A 65 -5.52 -9.30 -2.32
CA ILE A 65 -4.24 -8.65 -2.53
C ILE A 65 -3.09 -9.57 -2.10
N SER A 66 -2.11 -9.74 -2.98
CA SER A 66 -0.96 -10.63 -2.76
C SER A 66 -0.01 -10.12 -1.67
N LYS A 67 0.77 -11.05 -1.11
CA LYS A 67 1.91 -10.75 -0.23
C LYS A 67 2.82 -9.70 -0.87
N ASN A 68 3.39 -8.84 -0.02
CA ASN A 68 4.21 -7.72 -0.40
C ASN A 68 3.53 -6.77 -1.39
N PRO A 69 2.38 -6.16 -1.02
CA PRO A 69 1.57 -5.43 -1.98
C PRO A 69 2.32 -4.26 -2.58
N TYR A 70 2.15 -4.12 -3.89
CA TYR A 70 2.74 -3.06 -4.69
C TYR A 70 1.62 -2.22 -5.30
N LEU A 71 1.59 -0.94 -4.95
CA LEU A 71 0.63 0.03 -5.46
C LEU A 71 1.37 1.08 -6.28
N THR A 72 0.92 1.31 -7.51
CA THR A 72 1.35 2.45 -8.31
C THR A 72 0.14 3.31 -8.65
N PHE A 73 0.25 4.60 -8.40
CA PHE A 73 -0.77 5.56 -8.78
C PHE A 73 -0.14 6.84 -9.32
N ARG A 74 -0.93 7.62 -10.06
CA ARG A 74 -0.48 8.86 -10.70
C ARG A 74 -1.24 10.02 -10.09
N LEU A 75 -0.51 11.08 -9.75
CA LEU A 75 -1.04 12.32 -9.21
C LEU A 75 -0.67 13.47 -10.14
N LYS A 76 -1.61 14.38 -10.40
CA LYS A 76 -1.32 15.66 -11.06
C LYS A 76 -1.23 16.76 -10.01
N GLY A 77 -0.31 17.71 -10.21
CA GLY A 77 -0.18 18.89 -9.36
C GLY A 77 0.70 18.73 -8.10
N ALA A 78 1.29 17.55 -7.88
CA ALA A 78 2.30 17.36 -6.84
C ALA A 78 3.64 17.96 -7.28
N LYS A 79 4.31 18.67 -6.37
CA LYS A 79 5.58 19.36 -6.56
C LYS A 79 6.69 18.72 -5.71
N VAL A 80 7.93 18.99 -6.09
CA VAL A 80 9.09 18.58 -5.31
C VAL A 80 9.05 19.29 -3.95
N GLY A 81 8.99 18.52 -2.87
CA GLY A 81 8.91 19.04 -1.49
C GLY A 81 7.55 18.88 -0.81
N ASP A 82 6.52 18.43 -1.53
CA ASP A 82 5.21 18.11 -0.92
C ASP A 82 5.29 16.84 -0.04
N ILE A 83 4.50 16.82 1.04
CA ILE A 83 4.46 15.75 2.07
C ILE A 83 3.12 15.00 2.01
#